data_AF-A0A1C9UN37-F1
#
_entry.id   AF-A0A1C9UN37-F1
#
_cell.length_a   1.000
_cell.length_b   1.000
_cell.length_c   1.000
_cell.angle_alpha   90.00
_cell.angle_beta   90.00
_cell.angle_gamma   90.00
#
_symmetry.space_group_name_H-M   'P 1'
#
loop_
_entity.id
_entity.type
_entity.pdbx_description
1 polymer ?
#
loop_
_entity_poly.entity_id
_entity_poly.type
_entity_poly.pdbx_seq_one_letter_code
_entity_poly.pdbx_strand_id
1 'polypeptide(L)' 'MRTIAIFLVILVVVSVFIAQHPADAQCNFQNCWATCQSEHTIYFRRAFCDGSTCQCVFVRE' A
#
# COMPACT_ATOMS: atom_id res chain seq x y z
N MET A 1 -28.56 24.95 6.47
CA MET A 1 -28.84 23.64 7.09
C MET A 1 -28.75 22.47 6.09
N ARG A 2 -29.37 22.53 4.90
CA ARG A 2 -29.29 21.46 3.89
C ARG A 2 -27.86 21.12 3.40
N THR A 3 -27.00 22.12 3.23
CA THR A 3 -25.62 21.94 2.72
C THR A 3 -24.73 21.13 3.66
N ILE A 4 -24.88 21.34 4.97
CA ILE A 4 -24.10 20.64 6.00
C ILE A 4 -24.46 19.14 6.02
N ALA A 5 -25.75 18.83 5.87
CA ALA A 5 -26.21 17.44 5.81
C ALA A 5 -25.61 16.69 4.61
N ILE A 6 -25.52 17.33 3.44
CA ILE A 6 -24.93 16.73 2.23
C ILE A 6 -23.43 16.48 2.44
N PHE A 7 -22.71 17.44 3.02
CA PHE A 7 -21.28 17.29 3.33
C PHE A 7 -21.02 16.13 4.30
N LEU A 8 -21.83 15.99 5.34
CA LEU A 8 -21.70 14.90 6.30
C LEU A 8 -21.93 13.53 5.66
N VAL A 9 -22.93 13.40 4.78
CA VAL A 9 -23.19 12.15 4.06
C VAL A 9 -22.01 11.78 3.16
N ILE A 10 -21.44 12.74 2.43
CA ILE A 10 -20.27 12.50 1.56
C ILE A 10 -19.07 12.07 2.42
N LEU A 11 -18.81 12.75 3.53
CA LEU A 11 -17.73 12.40 4.46
C LEU A 11 -17.88 10.98 5.00
N VAL A 12 -19.08 10.57 5.42
CA VAL A 12 -19.34 9.22 5.93
C VAL A 12 -19.09 8.18 4.84
N VAL A 13 -19.58 8.39 3.62
CA VAL A 13 -19.38 7.45 2.50
C VAL A 13 -17.90 7.29 2.18
N VAL A 14 -17.16 8.40 2.10
CA VAL A 14 -15.70 8.36 1.85
C VAL A 14 -14.96 7.64 2.98
N SER A 15 -15.33 7.89 4.23
CA SER A 15 -14.73 7.24 5.41
C SER A 15 -14.93 5.72 5.40
N VAL A 16 -16.15 5.27 5.09
CA VAL A 16 -16.49 3.85 4.99
C VAL A 16 -15.77 3.20 3.80
N PHE A 17 -15.67 3.90 2.66
CA PHE A 17 -14.95 3.41 1.49
C PHE A 17 -13.46 3.18 1.79
N ILE A 18 -12.81 4.11 2.49
CA ILE A 18 -11.40 3.97 2.91
C ILE A 18 -11.23 2.82 3.91
N ALA A 19 -12.22 2.59 4.79
CA ALA A 19 -12.19 1.48 5.73
C ALA A 19 -12.43 0.10 5.06
N GLN A 20 -13.25 0.05 4.00
CA GLN A 20 -13.58 -1.17 3.25
C GLN A 20 -12.53 -1.52 2.19
N HIS A 21 -11.89 -0.52 1.60
CA HIS A 21 -10.69 -0.66 0.79
C HIS A 21 -9.52 -0.09 1.58
N PRO A 22 -9.02 -0.82 2.61
CA PRO A 22 -7.76 -0.42 3.23
C PRO A 22 -6.74 -0.41 2.10
N ALA A 23 -6.29 0.79 1.71
CA ALA A 23 -5.16 0.94 0.81
C ALA A 23 -4.07 0.04 1.38
N ASP A 24 -3.77 -1.05 0.68
CA ASP A 24 -3.24 -2.28 1.23
C ASP A 24 -2.05 -2.03 2.17
N ALA A 25 -2.31 -2.03 3.47
CA ALA A 25 -1.31 -1.63 4.48
C ALA A 25 -0.93 -2.78 5.42
N GLN A 26 -0.98 -4.03 4.95
CA GLN A 26 -0.18 -5.08 5.59
C GLN A 26 1.25 -5.09 5.04
N CYS A 27 1.45 -4.76 3.76
CA CYS A 27 2.77 -4.63 3.15
C CYS A 27 2.91 -3.24 2.53
N ASN A 28 3.71 -2.40 3.17
CA ASN A 28 4.08 -1.10 2.60
C ASN A 28 5.05 -1.34 1.44
N PHE A 29 4.56 -1.22 0.20
CA PHE A 29 5.35 -1.42 -1.01
C PHE A 29 6.63 -0.57 -1.00
N GLN A 30 6.56 0.68 -0.55
CA GLN A 30 7.72 1.58 -0.52
C GLN A 30 8.79 1.07 0.46
N ASN A 31 8.35 0.60 1.63
CA ASN A 31 9.25 0.02 2.62
C ASN A 31 9.85 -1.30 2.11
N CYS A 32 9.01 -2.16 1.53
CA CYS A 32 9.42 -3.43 0.92
C CYS A 32 10.47 -3.21 -0.18
N TRP A 33 10.22 -2.25 -1.07
CA TRP A 33 11.14 -1.88 -2.13
C TRP A 33 12.48 -1.38 -1.59
N ALA A 34 12.45 -0.47 -0.61
CA ALA A 34 13.66 0.07 0.00
C ALA A 34 14.49 -1.02 0.69
N THR A 35 13.84 -1.95 1.42
CA THR A 35 14.52 -3.08 2.07
C THR A 35 15.14 -4.01 1.04
N CYS A 36 14.38 -4.48 0.04
CA CYS A 36 14.90 -5.39 -0.98
C CYS A 36 16.05 -4.76 -1.80
N GLN A 37 15.96 -3.46 -2.10
CA GLN A 37 17.00 -2.72 -2.80
C GLN A 37 18.27 -2.62 -1.94
N SER A 38 18.13 -2.41 -0.63
CA SER A 38 19.26 -2.37 0.30
C SER A 38 19.93 -3.74 0.46
N GLU A 39 19.17 -4.84 0.50
CA GLU A 39 19.72 -6.19 0.68
C GLU A 39 20.40 -6.72 -0.59
N HIS A 40 19.78 -6.52 -1.76
CA HIS A 40 20.25 -7.13 -3.00
C HIS A 40 21.02 -6.18 -3.93
N THR A 41 21.08 -4.88 -3.62
CA THR A 41 21.85 -3.84 -4.33
C THR A 41 21.79 -3.99 -5.87
N ILE A 42 22.88 -4.48 -6.50
CA ILE A 42 23.00 -4.58 -7.96
C ILE A 42 22.22 -5.74 -8.57
N TYR A 43 21.87 -6.76 -7.77
CA TYR A 43 21.13 -7.93 -8.22
C TYR A 43 19.62 -7.72 -8.09
N PHE A 44 19.18 -6.63 -7.46
CA PHE A 44 17.77 -6.31 -7.28
C PHE A 44 17.08 -6.01 -8.61
N ARG A 45 15.97 -6.71 -8.90
CA ARG A 45 15.13 -6.43 -10.08
C ARG A 45 13.82 -5.76 -9.73
N ARG A 46 13.11 -6.28 -8.75
CA ARG A 46 11.79 -5.78 -8.34
C ARG A 46 11.46 -6.28 -6.93
N ALA A 47 10.68 -5.49 -6.21
CA ALA A 47 9.98 -5.92 -5.01
C ALA A 47 8.48 -5.83 -5.26
N PHE A 48 7.69 -6.68 -4.62
CA PHE A 48 6.24 -6.56 -4.62
C PHE A 48 5.66 -7.12 -3.33
N CYS A 49 4.44 -6.70 -3.02
CA CYS A 49 3.68 -7.21 -1.89
C CYS A 49 2.80 -8.37 -2.35
N ASP A 50 3.01 -9.55 -1.77
CA ASP A 50 2.12 -10.71 -1.91
C ASP A 50 1.27 -10.81 -0.63
N GLY A 51 0.10 -10.18 -0.68
CA GLY A 51 -0.76 -9.96 0.48
C GLY A 51 -0.05 -9.17 1.58
N SER A 52 0.23 -9.82 2.71
CA SER A 52 0.95 -9.26 3.86
C SER A 52 2.46 -9.42 3.80
N THR A 53 2.99 -10.16 2.81
CA THR A 53 4.41 -10.49 2.73
C THR A 53 5.13 -9.67 1.67
N CYS A 54 6.34 -9.21 1.99
CA CYS A 54 7.23 -8.55 1.04
C CYS A 54 8.03 -9.60 0.27
N GLN A 55 8.01 -9.53 -1.06
CA GLN A 55 8.75 -10.44 -1.94
C GLN A 55 9.81 -9.67 -2.72
N CYS A 56 11.07 -10.08 -2.57
CA CYS A 56 12.20 -9.54 -3.32
C CYS A 56 12.56 -10.45 -4.49
N VAL A 57 12.64 -9.89 -5.70
CA VAL A 57 13.13 -10.60 -6.87
C VAL A 57 14.50 -10.06 -7.22
N PHE A 58 15.48 -10.95 -7.19
CA PHE A 58 16.87 -10.68 -7.49
C PHE A 58 17.45 -11.73 -8.43
N VAL A 59 18.51 -11.37 -9.14
CA VAL A 59 19.25 -12.29 -10.01
C VAL A 59 20.16 -13.14 -9.12
N ARG A 60 19.98 -14.47 -9.11
CA ARG A 60 20.97 -15.39 -8.54
C ARG A 60 22.09 -15.54 -9.56
N GLU A 61 23.32 -15.33 -9.11
CA GLU A 61 24.55 -15.63 -9.85
C GLU A 61 24.68 -17.13 -10.11
#